data_AF-A0A661JIX4-F1
#
_entry.id   AF-A0A661JIX4-F1
#
_cell.length_a   1.000
_cell.length_b   1.000
_cell.length_c   1.000
_cell.angle_alpha   90.00
_cell.angle_beta   90.00
_cell.angle_gamma   90.00
#
_symmetry.space_group_name_H-M   'P 1'
#
loop_
_entity.id
_entity.type
_entity.pdbx_description
1 polymer ?
#
loop_
_entity_poly.entity_id
_entity_poly.type
_entity_poly.pdbx_seq_one_letter_code
_entity_poly.pdbx_strand_id
1 'polypeptide(L)'
;MKLGYSGKKIISLMKVKKEGDAKGKGQKSLRPKTQVVAITSGKGGVGKTNIVANLGFSISQLGKRVLIFDADLGLGNLDIMLGITPRYNLSHVIAGKKRMADITLDGPGNLKILPAASGIQELTELKEEQRGRILDEFSLLTHSIDVLLIDTASGISSNVVYFSNAADEIVVVVSPEPTSITDAYALMKVLSLRYSRRKFKLLINLVR
;
A
#
# COMPACT_ATOMS: atom_id res chain seq x y z
N MET A 1 14.26 -25.54 -19.68
CA MET A 1 13.44 -24.46 -20.26
C MET A 1 13.62 -23.20 -19.42
N LYS A 2 14.50 -22.28 -19.84
CA LYS A 2 14.76 -21.01 -19.13
C LYS A 2 13.62 -20.05 -19.46
N LEU A 3 12.71 -19.81 -18.52
CA LEU A 3 11.71 -18.75 -18.64
C LEU A 3 12.40 -17.40 -18.39
N GLY A 4 12.62 -16.66 -19.48
CA GLY A 4 13.12 -15.31 -19.46
C GLY A 4 12.09 -14.36 -18.85
N TYR A 5 12.26 -14.03 -17.57
CA TYR A 5 11.69 -12.83 -16.99
C TYR A 5 12.78 -11.76 -16.98
N SER A 6 12.66 -10.81 -17.90
CA SER A 6 13.46 -9.58 -17.90
C SER A 6 13.18 -8.82 -16.61
N GLY A 7 14.13 -8.84 -15.69
CA GLY A 7 14.06 -8.20 -14.37
C GLY A 7 14.04 -6.68 -14.48
N LYS A 8 12.90 -6.11 -14.91
CA LYS A 8 12.63 -4.69 -14.69
C LYS A 8 12.51 -4.47 -13.19
N LYS A 9 13.51 -3.82 -12.60
CA LYS A 9 13.52 -3.33 -11.21
C LYS A 9 12.19 -2.60 -10.98
N ILE A 10 11.28 -3.20 -10.20
CA ILE A 10 10.19 -2.45 -9.59
C ILE A 10 10.86 -1.48 -8.61
N ILE A 11 10.85 -0.21 -9.00
CA ILE A 11 11.39 0.87 -8.21
C ILE A 11 10.48 0.96 -6.98
N SER A 12 11.07 0.88 -5.78
CA SER A 12 10.37 1.16 -4.51
C SER A 12 9.51 2.42 -4.69
N LEU A 13 8.31 2.44 -4.09
CA LEU A 13 7.29 3.51 -4.20
C LEU A 13 7.86 4.94 -4.09
N MET A 14 9.08 5.10 -3.56
CA MET A 14 9.72 6.38 -3.29
C MET A 14 11.14 6.53 -3.85
N LYS A 15 11.63 5.59 -4.66
CA LYS A 15 12.98 5.67 -5.27
C LYS A 15 13.02 6.42 -6.61
N VAL A 16 11.90 6.97 -7.09
CA VAL A 16 11.79 7.59 -8.42
C VAL A 16 12.50 8.96 -8.55
N LYS A 17 12.92 9.63 -7.47
CA LYS A 17 13.67 10.90 -7.55
C LYS A 17 15.07 10.83 -6.93
N LYS A 18 16.03 10.21 -7.60
CA LYS A 18 17.45 10.39 -7.25
C LYS A 18 18.39 10.81 -8.38
N GLU A 19 17.91 11.00 -9.60
CA GLU A 19 18.73 11.49 -10.71
C GLU A 19 18.15 12.81 -11.24
N GLY A 20 18.64 13.94 -10.73
CA GLY A 20 18.25 15.26 -11.28
C GLY A 20 18.69 16.49 -10.48
N ASP A 21 18.68 16.45 -9.15
CA ASP A 21 18.93 17.66 -8.35
C ASP A 21 20.33 17.65 -7.69
N ALA A 22 21.36 17.86 -8.50
CA ALA A 22 22.68 18.23 -8.01
C ALA A 22 23.13 19.54 -8.66
N LYS A 23 22.52 20.67 -8.25
CA LYS A 23 23.11 22.02 -8.28
C LYS A 23 22.14 23.04 -7.66
N GLY A 24 22.38 23.38 -6.40
CA GLY A 24 21.64 24.44 -5.71
C GLY A 24 21.88 24.39 -4.20
N LYS A 25 22.83 25.18 -3.71
CA LYS A 25 23.10 25.37 -2.28
C LYS A 25 21.94 26.16 -1.67
N GLY A 26 20.96 25.44 -1.11
CA GLY A 26 19.95 25.96 -0.20
C GLY A 26 19.61 24.83 0.76
N GLN A 27 19.53 25.11 2.06
CA GLN A 27 19.24 24.11 3.11
C GLN A 27 17.95 23.34 2.78
N LYS A 28 18.07 22.18 2.10
CA LYS A 28 16.97 21.23 1.96
C LYS A 28 16.68 20.72 3.36
N SER A 29 15.54 21.12 3.94
CA SER A 29 15.05 20.57 5.19
C SER A 29 15.09 19.03 5.07
N LEU A 30 15.92 18.38 5.88
CA LEU A 30 16.11 16.92 5.88
C LEU A 30 14.88 16.25 6.52
N ARG A 31 13.71 16.40 5.90
CA ARG A 31 12.55 15.63 6.32
C ARG A 31 12.88 14.15 6.13
N PRO A 32 12.67 13.30 7.15
CA PRO A 32 12.93 11.87 7.02
C PRO A 32 12.11 11.29 5.86
N LYS A 33 12.71 10.31 5.17
CA LYS A 33 12.03 9.58 4.10
C LYS A 33 10.75 8.96 4.66
N THR A 34 9.62 9.13 3.97
CA THR A 34 8.37 8.47 4.32
C THR A 34 8.58 6.95 4.37
N GLN A 35 8.11 6.31 5.43
CA GLN A 35 8.18 4.86 5.59
C GLN A 35 6.95 4.21 4.95
N VAL A 36 7.15 3.32 3.98
CA VAL A 36 6.05 2.59 3.32
C VAL A 36 5.95 1.18 3.89
N VAL A 37 4.78 0.85 4.43
CA VAL A 37 4.49 -0.47 5.01
C VAL A 37 3.28 -1.07 4.31
N ALA A 38 3.48 -2.21 3.63
CA ALA A 38 2.37 -3.00 3.13
C ALA A 38 1.88 -3.96 4.20
N ILE A 39 0.59 -3.91 4.51
CA ILE A 39 -0.11 -4.86 5.36
C ILE A 39 -0.88 -5.81 4.44
N THR A 40 -0.48 -7.08 4.43
CA THR A 40 -0.94 -8.06 3.45
C THR A 40 -1.25 -9.40 4.12
N SER A 41 -1.96 -10.30 3.41
CA SER A 41 -2.30 -11.63 3.92
C SER A 41 -2.58 -12.58 2.78
N GLY A 42 -2.26 -13.85 2.97
CA GLY A 42 -2.68 -14.89 2.03
C GLY A 42 -4.17 -15.16 2.08
N LYS A 43 -4.79 -15.08 3.26
CA LYS A 43 -6.21 -15.40 3.48
C LYS A 43 -7.05 -14.15 3.75
N GLY A 44 -8.31 -14.16 3.30
CA GLY A 44 -9.33 -13.18 3.67
C GLY A 44 -9.76 -13.33 5.14
N GLY A 45 -10.35 -12.28 5.72
CA GLY A 45 -10.93 -12.36 7.07
C GLY A 45 -9.94 -12.39 8.24
N VAL A 46 -8.62 -12.29 8.01
CA VAL A 46 -7.62 -12.27 9.09
C VAL A 46 -7.52 -10.94 9.86
N GLY A 47 -8.32 -9.94 9.49
CA GLY A 47 -8.40 -8.64 10.18
C GLY A 47 -7.47 -7.53 9.68
N LYS A 48 -6.93 -7.62 8.45
CA LYS A 48 -5.99 -6.63 7.88
C LYS A 48 -6.47 -5.18 7.98
N THR A 49 -7.63 -4.86 7.40
CA THR A 49 -8.18 -3.49 7.39
C THR A 49 -8.37 -2.94 8.81
N ASN A 50 -8.80 -3.79 9.74
CA ASN A 50 -8.91 -3.44 11.15
C ASN A 50 -7.54 -3.08 11.76
N ILE A 51 -6.52 -3.91 11.50
CA ILE A 51 -5.15 -3.64 11.94
C ILE A 51 -4.64 -2.34 11.31
N VAL A 52 -4.85 -2.12 10.00
CA VAL A 52 -4.37 -0.93 9.29
C VAL A 52 -4.98 0.34 9.89
N ALA A 53 -6.30 0.37 10.09
CA ALA A 53 -6.99 1.51 10.66
C ALA A 53 -6.49 1.83 12.08
N ASN A 54 -6.43 0.82 12.96
CA ASN A 54 -6.01 1.01 14.35
C ASN A 54 -4.51 1.32 14.48
N LEU A 55 -3.66 0.69 13.67
CA LEU A 55 -2.23 0.98 13.62
C LEU A 55 -2.00 2.39 13.11
N GLY A 56 -2.68 2.79 12.04
CA GLY A 56 -2.61 4.14 11.51
C GLY A 56 -3.01 5.17 12.55
N PHE A 57 -4.16 4.97 13.20
CA PHE A 57 -4.64 5.84 14.26
C PHE A 57 -3.64 5.94 15.42
N SER A 58 -3.11 4.81 15.88
CA SER A 58 -2.13 4.79 16.97
C SER A 58 -0.85 5.54 16.60
N ILE A 59 -0.35 5.37 15.37
CA ILE A 59 0.83 6.09 14.87
C ILE A 59 0.55 7.59 14.75
N SER A 60 -0.66 8.00 14.34
CA SER A 60 -1.01 9.41 14.23
C SER A 60 -1.16 10.09 15.60
N GLN A 61 -1.62 9.36 16.62
CA GLN A 61 -1.60 9.84 18.01
C GLN A 61 -0.18 10.11 18.54
N LEU A 62 0.84 9.50 17.96
CA LEU A 62 2.25 9.80 18.24
C LEU A 62 2.78 11.03 17.46
N GLY A 63 1.89 11.84 16.89
CA GLY A 63 2.23 13.07 16.15
C GLY A 63 2.80 12.83 14.75
N LYS A 64 2.69 11.62 14.21
CA LYS A 64 3.13 11.30 12.85
C LYS A 64 2.03 11.60 11.83
N ARG A 65 2.44 12.07 10.66
CA ARG A 65 1.54 12.27 9.51
C ARG A 65 1.38 10.93 8.81
N VAL A 66 0.21 10.31 8.98
CA VAL A 66 -0.08 8.97 8.46
C VAL A 66 -1.05 9.07 7.29
N LEU A 67 -0.71 8.41 6.19
CA LEU A 67 -1.63 8.15 5.09
C LEU A 67 -1.91 6.66 5.01
N ILE A 68 -3.19 6.29 4.91
CA ILE A 68 -3.62 4.93 4.59
C ILE A 68 -4.06 4.90 3.14
N PHE A 69 -3.53 3.95 2.37
CA PHE A 69 -3.99 3.63 1.03
C PHE A 69 -4.73 2.29 1.05
N ASP A 70 -6.03 2.32 0.78
CA ASP A 70 -6.81 1.11 0.54
C ASP A 70 -6.51 0.60 -0.88
N ALA A 71 -5.74 -0.48 -0.95
CA ALA A 71 -5.33 -1.15 -2.18
C ALA A 71 -6.15 -2.42 -2.44
N ASP A 72 -7.25 -2.65 -1.72
CA ASP A 72 -8.29 -3.58 -2.14
C ASP A 72 -9.20 -2.89 -3.17
N LEU A 73 -8.69 -2.80 -4.40
CA LEU A 73 -9.37 -2.09 -5.49
C LEU A 73 -10.58 -2.83 -6.06
N GLY A 74 -10.92 -4.00 -5.53
CA GLY A 74 -12.15 -4.71 -5.89
C GLY A 74 -13.26 -4.43 -4.89
N LEU A 75 -12.94 -4.56 -3.60
CA LEU A 75 -13.91 -4.60 -2.50
C LEU A 75 -13.45 -3.77 -1.30
N GLY A 76 -12.78 -2.64 -1.54
CA GLY A 76 -12.30 -1.73 -0.50
C GLY A 76 -13.36 -1.45 0.57
N ASN A 77 -12.94 -1.51 1.83
CA ASN A 77 -13.82 -1.46 3.00
C ASN A 77 -13.40 -0.39 4.01
N LEU A 78 -12.27 0.30 3.79
CA LEU A 78 -11.71 1.21 4.79
C LEU A 78 -12.59 2.44 5.01
N ASP A 79 -13.13 3.01 3.94
CA ASP A 79 -14.05 4.13 3.98
C ASP A 79 -15.34 3.77 4.73
N ILE A 80 -15.93 2.60 4.44
CA ILE A 80 -17.09 2.06 5.15
C ILE A 80 -16.78 1.87 6.64
N MET A 81 -15.66 1.23 6.97
CA MET A 81 -15.24 0.98 8.35
C MET A 81 -15.09 2.27 9.16
N LEU A 82 -14.67 3.36 8.50
CA LEU A 82 -14.46 4.65 9.14
C LEU A 82 -15.66 5.60 9.03
N GLY A 83 -16.76 5.17 8.41
CA GLY A 83 -17.96 5.98 8.23
C GLY A 83 -17.77 7.16 7.27
N ILE A 84 -16.86 7.02 6.30
CA ILE A 84 -16.50 8.05 5.33
C ILE A 84 -17.17 7.74 3.99
N THR A 85 -17.77 8.75 3.36
CA THR A 85 -18.35 8.61 2.01
C THR A 85 -17.52 9.43 1.01
N PRO A 86 -16.63 8.79 0.24
CA PRO A 86 -15.77 9.49 -0.71
C PRO A 86 -16.56 10.02 -1.90
N ARG A 87 -16.39 11.31 -2.23
CA ARG A 87 -16.94 11.90 -3.47
C ARG A 87 -16.17 11.44 -4.71
N TYR A 88 -14.87 11.22 -4.56
CA TYR A 88 -13.96 10.76 -5.59
C TYR A 88 -13.04 9.69 -5.02
N ASN A 89 -12.55 8.79 -5.88
CA ASN A 89 -11.71 7.67 -5.49
C ASN A 89 -10.59 7.43 -6.51
N LEU A 90 -9.78 6.39 -6.28
CA LEU A 90 -8.62 6.08 -7.12
C LEU A 90 -8.94 5.94 -8.62
N SER A 91 -10.15 5.50 -8.99
CA SER A 91 -10.54 5.38 -10.41
C SER A 91 -10.45 6.72 -11.16
N HIS A 92 -10.75 7.83 -10.48
CA HIS A 92 -10.70 9.17 -11.05
C HIS A 92 -9.27 9.62 -11.30
N VAL A 93 -8.34 9.20 -10.45
CA VAL A 93 -6.91 9.47 -10.61
C VAL A 93 -6.34 8.66 -11.77
N ILE A 94 -6.66 7.36 -11.82
CA ILE A 94 -6.25 6.48 -12.91
C ILE A 94 -6.76 7.00 -14.26
N ALA A 95 -8.00 7.51 -14.30
CA ALA A 95 -8.61 8.14 -15.47
C ALA A 95 -8.05 9.53 -15.81
N GLY A 96 -7.13 10.09 -15.00
CA GLY A 96 -6.56 11.42 -15.20
C GLY A 96 -7.52 12.58 -14.91
N LYS A 97 -8.65 12.32 -14.23
CA LYS A 97 -9.69 13.31 -13.91
C LYS A 97 -9.44 14.06 -12.60
N LYS A 98 -8.64 13.49 -11.69
CA LYS A 98 -8.30 14.02 -10.37
C LYS A 98 -6.85 13.71 -10.02
N ARG A 99 -6.26 14.49 -9.10
CA ARG A 99 -4.98 14.17 -8.46
C ARG A 99 -5.21 13.32 -7.22
N MET A 100 -4.19 12.58 -6.75
CA MET A 100 -4.32 11.86 -5.48
C MET A 100 -4.60 12.79 -4.30
N ALA A 101 -4.04 14.00 -4.32
CA ALA A 101 -4.30 15.03 -3.30
C ALA A 101 -5.80 15.39 -3.22
N ASP A 102 -6.50 15.44 -4.37
CA ASP A 102 -7.91 15.84 -4.45
C ASP A 102 -8.88 14.77 -3.91
N ILE A 103 -8.42 13.52 -3.83
CA ILE A 103 -9.21 12.40 -3.34
C ILE A 103 -8.80 11.99 -1.92
N THR A 104 -7.76 12.61 -1.36
CA THR A 104 -7.30 12.32 0.00
C THR A 104 -8.28 12.90 1.01
N LEU A 105 -8.78 12.05 1.91
CA LEU A 105 -9.77 12.42 2.91
C LEU A 105 -9.17 12.46 4.31
N ASP A 106 -9.78 13.25 5.17
CA ASP A 106 -9.52 13.25 6.61
C ASP A 106 -10.25 12.09 7.29
N GLY A 107 -9.50 11.35 8.09
CA GLY A 107 -9.99 10.30 8.98
C GLY A 107 -9.79 10.68 10.46
N PRO A 108 -10.17 9.78 11.38
CA PRO A 108 -10.04 10.02 12.80
C PRO A 108 -8.57 10.22 13.22
N GLY A 109 -8.34 11.07 14.22
CA GLY A 109 -7.01 11.26 14.81
C GLY A 109 -5.96 11.82 13.85
N ASN A 110 -6.33 12.73 12.94
CA ASN A 110 -5.44 13.30 11.90
C ASN A 110 -4.90 12.28 10.89
N LEU A 111 -5.56 11.12 10.76
CA LEU A 111 -5.29 10.20 9.67
C LEU A 111 -5.68 10.81 8.33
N LYS A 112 -4.88 10.56 7.31
CA LYS A 112 -5.29 10.76 5.92
C LYS A 112 -5.61 9.42 5.29
N ILE A 113 -6.60 9.39 4.41
CA ILE A 113 -7.07 8.17 3.74
C ILE A 113 -7.17 8.43 2.25
N LEU A 114 -6.61 7.51 1.46
CA LEU A 114 -6.84 7.42 0.03
C LEU A 114 -7.88 6.31 -0.21
N PRO A 115 -9.10 6.67 -0.59
CA PRO A 115 -10.16 5.70 -0.82
C PRO A 115 -9.88 4.85 -2.06
N ALA A 116 -10.05 3.54 -1.91
CA ALA A 116 -10.11 2.60 -3.01
C ALA A 116 -11.30 2.92 -3.92
N ALA A 117 -11.27 2.41 -5.13
CA ALA A 117 -12.44 2.37 -5.98
C ALA A 117 -13.12 1.01 -5.80
N SER A 118 -14.21 0.96 -5.04
CA SER A 118 -14.96 -0.28 -4.78
C SER A 118 -15.93 -0.59 -5.92
N GLY A 119 -16.10 -1.88 -6.26
CA GLY A 119 -17.09 -2.35 -7.23
C GLY A 119 -16.73 -2.13 -8.71
N ILE A 120 -15.48 -1.77 -9.02
CA ILE A 120 -15.00 -1.56 -10.39
C ILE A 120 -14.08 -2.71 -10.79
N GLN A 121 -14.58 -3.62 -11.62
CA GLN A 121 -13.88 -4.85 -12.00
C GLN A 121 -12.52 -4.56 -12.67
N GLU A 122 -12.44 -3.53 -13.50
CA GLU A 122 -11.22 -3.16 -14.23
C GLU A 122 -10.06 -2.77 -13.31
N LEU A 123 -10.33 -2.47 -12.04
CA LEU A 123 -9.31 -2.10 -11.07
C LEU A 123 -8.78 -3.29 -10.26
N THR A 124 -9.44 -4.44 -10.35
CA THR A 124 -8.96 -5.70 -9.75
C THR A 124 -7.64 -6.17 -10.38
N GLU A 125 -7.36 -5.78 -11.63
CA GLU A 125 -6.12 -6.05 -12.34
C GLU A 125 -5.62 -4.78 -13.05
N LEU A 126 -4.75 -4.02 -12.37
CA LEU A 126 -4.19 -2.81 -12.95
C LEU A 126 -3.18 -3.12 -14.06
N LYS A 127 -3.31 -2.42 -15.18
CA LYS A 127 -2.30 -2.36 -16.24
C LYS A 127 -1.05 -1.62 -15.74
N GLU A 128 0.09 -1.91 -16.35
CA GLU A 128 1.39 -1.30 -15.99
C GLU A 128 1.37 0.24 -16.06
N GLU A 129 0.68 0.82 -17.04
CA GLU A 129 0.53 2.28 -17.13
C GLU A 129 -0.25 2.85 -15.94
N GLN A 130 -1.34 2.18 -15.54
CA GLN A 130 -2.16 2.62 -14.41
C GLN A 130 -1.37 2.53 -13.09
N ARG A 131 -0.59 1.46 -12.93
CA ARG A 131 0.37 1.30 -11.82
C ARG A 131 1.40 2.43 -11.79
N GLY A 132 1.99 2.76 -12.95
CA GLY A 132 2.93 3.88 -13.09
C GLY A 132 2.31 5.21 -12.64
N ARG A 133 1.10 5.53 -13.11
CA ARG A 133 0.37 6.75 -12.70
C ARG A 133 0.15 6.83 -11.20
N ILE A 134 -0.21 5.71 -10.56
CA ILE A 134 -0.38 5.66 -9.10
C ILE A 134 0.94 5.97 -8.38
N LEU A 135 2.06 5.39 -8.84
CA LEU A 135 3.38 5.67 -8.26
C LEU A 135 3.78 7.15 -8.42
N ASP A 136 3.55 7.72 -9.60
CA ASP A 136 3.88 9.12 -9.89
C ASP A 136 3.11 10.06 -8.97
N GLU A 137 1.82 9.81 -8.76
CA GLU A 137 0.99 10.59 -7.85
C GLU A 137 1.40 10.42 -6.38
N PHE A 138 1.74 9.19 -5.94
CA PHE A 138 2.29 8.96 -4.60
C PHE A 138 3.57 9.75 -4.37
N SER A 139 4.45 9.81 -5.37
CA SER A 139 5.74 10.51 -5.27
C SER A 139 5.57 11.98 -4.87
N LEU A 140 4.47 12.61 -5.29
CA LEU A 140 4.14 14.01 -5.02
C LEU A 140 3.58 14.23 -3.61
N LEU A 141 2.94 13.21 -3.02
CA LEU A 141 2.40 13.27 -1.66
C LEU A 141 3.44 13.01 -0.56
N THR A 142 4.58 12.40 -0.92
CA THR A 142 5.57 11.92 0.06
C THR A 142 6.12 13.01 0.99
N HIS A 143 6.29 14.25 0.51
CA HIS A 143 6.85 15.33 1.33
C HIS A 143 5.98 15.75 2.54
N SER A 144 4.70 15.38 2.51
CA SER A 144 3.71 15.66 3.55
C SER A 144 3.44 14.49 4.51
N ILE A 145 4.07 13.32 4.32
CA ILE A 145 3.70 12.08 5.02
C ILE A 145 4.93 11.47 5.68
N ASP A 146 4.79 11.01 6.92
CA ASP A 146 5.82 10.28 7.64
C ASP A 146 5.68 8.76 7.45
N VAL A 147 4.44 8.25 7.42
CA VAL A 147 4.13 6.82 7.25
C VAL A 147 3.01 6.63 6.23
N LEU A 148 3.25 5.77 5.23
CA LEU A 148 2.24 5.27 4.30
C LEU A 148 1.94 3.80 4.62
N LEU A 149 0.72 3.54 5.08
CA LEU A 149 0.21 2.18 5.27
C LEU A 149 -0.58 1.77 4.03
N ILE A 150 -0.26 0.62 3.45
CA ILE A 150 -0.99 0.06 2.30
C ILE A 150 -1.78 -1.15 2.79
N ASP A 151 -3.11 -1.06 2.76
CA ASP A 151 -4.00 -2.18 3.02
C ASP A 151 -4.25 -2.95 1.72
N THR A 152 -3.68 -4.13 1.56
CA THR A 152 -3.90 -4.90 0.33
C THR A 152 -5.14 -5.78 0.44
N ALA A 153 -5.69 -6.19 -0.71
CA ALA A 153 -6.58 -7.35 -0.74
C ALA A 153 -5.90 -8.61 -0.16
N SER A 154 -6.66 -9.68 0.06
CA SER A 154 -6.08 -11.00 0.39
C SER A 154 -5.62 -11.78 -0.84
N GLY A 155 -4.73 -12.74 -0.62
CA GLY A 155 -4.31 -13.70 -1.64
C GLY A 155 -3.02 -13.27 -2.34
N ILE A 156 -2.89 -13.69 -3.60
CA ILE A 156 -1.66 -13.53 -4.40
C ILE A 156 -1.94 -12.86 -5.75
N SER A 157 -3.01 -12.06 -5.83
CA SER A 157 -3.36 -11.35 -7.06
C SER A 157 -2.23 -10.40 -7.49
N SER A 158 -2.24 -10.01 -8.76
CA SER A 158 -1.19 -9.17 -9.34
C SER A 158 -1.03 -7.84 -8.58
N ASN A 159 -2.14 -7.23 -8.14
CA ASN A 159 -2.14 -6.00 -7.34
C ASN A 159 -1.60 -6.22 -5.92
N VAL A 160 -1.99 -7.29 -5.23
CA VAL A 160 -1.48 -7.60 -3.87
C VAL A 160 0.04 -7.75 -3.90
N VAL A 161 0.54 -8.52 -4.85
CA VAL A 161 1.97 -8.77 -5.02
C VAL A 161 2.71 -7.49 -5.43
N TYR A 162 2.13 -6.70 -6.34
CA TYR A 162 2.70 -5.44 -6.80
C TYR A 162 2.89 -4.44 -5.65
N PHE A 163 1.82 -4.13 -4.90
CA PHE A 163 1.89 -3.16 -3.80
C PHE A 163 2.75 -3.67 -2.63
N SER A 164 2.67 -4.96 -2.30
CA SER A 164 3.55 -5.57 -1.30
C SER A 164 5.03 -5.45 -1.71
N ASN A 165 5.34 -5.70 -2.98
CA ASN A 165 6.69 -5.56 -3.49
C ASN A 165 7.13 -4.10 -3.69
N ALA A 166 6.24 -3.13 -3.70
CA ALA A 166 6.63 -1.73 -3.83
C ALA A 166 6.98 -1.07 -2.47
N ALA A 167 6.51 -1.65 -1.36
CA ALA A 167 6.71 -1.15 0.00
C ALA A 167 8.14 -1.36 0.55
N ASP A 168 8.57 -0.52 1.50
CA ASP A 168 9.85 -0.69 2.18
C ASP A 168 9.80 -1.90 3.12
N GLU A 169 8.68 -2.06 3.83
CA GLU A 169 8.40 -3.17 4.73
C GLU A 169 7.13 -3.92 4.35
N ILE A 170 7.12 -5.22 4.60
CA ILE A 170 5.97 -6.10 4.36
C ILE A 170 5.60 -6.75 5.70
N VAL A 171 4.39 -6.48 6.17
CA VAL A 171 3.78 -7.15 7.32
C VAL A 171 2.75 -8.13 6.80
N VAL A 172 2.97 -9.42 7.04
CA VAL A 172 2.05 -10.49 6.69
C VAL A 172 1.20 -10.81 7.91
N VAL A 173 -0.10 -10.56 7.80
CA VAL A 173 -1.09 -10.85 8.84
C VAL A 173 -1.55 -12.30 8.72
N VAL A 174 -1.54 -13.02 9.83
CA VAL A 174 -1.85 -14.44 9.92
C VAL A 174 -2.75 -14.70 11.13
N SER A 175 -3.76 -15.55 11.01
CA SER A 175 -4.49 -16.10 12.17
C SER A 175 -3.95 -17.49 12.57
N PRO A 176 -4.15 -17.97 13.81
CA PRO A 176 -3.81 -19.33 14.25
C PRO A 176 -4.56 -20.47 13.54
N GLU A 177 -5.19 -20.20 12.39
CA GLU A 177 -5.87 -21.22 11.60
C GLU A 177 -4.89 -21.86 10.59
N PRO A 178 -4.89 -23.19 10.43
CA PRO A 178 -3.99 -23.89 9.51
C PRO A 178 -4.05 -23.36 8.06
N THR A 179 -5.24 -22.98 7.58
CA THR A 179 -5.43 -22.40 6.25
C THR A 179 -4.79 -21.02 6.13
N SER A 180 -4.89 -20.17 7.16
CA SER A 180 -4.23 -18.85 7.15
C SER A 180 -2.71 -18.98 7.10
N ILE A 181 -2.13 -19.95 7.82
CA ILE A 181 -0.69 -20.20 7.82
C ILE A 181 -0.23 -20.64 6.43
N THR A 182 -0.98 -21.54 5.80
CA THR A 182 -0.67 -22.07 4.46
C THR A 182 -0.71 -20.97 3.41
N ASP A 183 -1.75 -20.14 3.40
CA ASP A 183 -1.89 -19.05 2.43
C ASP A 183 -0.82 -17.98 2.65
N ALA A 184 -0.49 -17.65 3.91
CA ALA A 184 0.58 -16.72 4.22
C ALA A 184 1.93 -17.20 3.70
N TYR A 185 2.23 -18.50 3.87
CA TYR A 185 3.43 -19.12 3.29
C TYR A 185 3.44 -19.02 1.76
N ALA A 186 2.30 -19.30 1.09
CA ALA A 186 2.20 -19.20 -0.36
C ALA A 186 2.49 -17.78 -0.86
N LEU A 187 1.93 -16.75 -0.20
CA LEU A 187 2.23 -15.35 -0.49
C LEU A 187 3.71 -15.02 -0.32
N MET A 188 4.30 -15.38 0.82
CA MET A 188 5.73 -15.15 1.09
C MET A 188 6.62 -15.88 0.08
N LYS A 189 6.26 -17.10 -0.33
CA LYS A 189 6.96 -17.89 -1.35
C LYS A 189 6.92 -17.20 -2.71
N VAL A 190 5.77 -16.66 -3.13
CA VAL A 190 5.65 -15.90 -4.39
C VAL A 190 6.52 -14.64 -4.35
N LEU A 191 6.43 -13.85 -3.27
CA LEU A 191 7.23 -12.63 -3.11
C LEU A 191 8.74 -12.92 -3.05
N SER A 192 9.14 -14.02 -2.41
CA SER A 192 10.54 -14.45 -2.34
C SER A 192 11.07 -14.92 -3.68
N LEU A 193 10.37 -15.85 -4.35
CA LEU A 193 10.87 -16.48 -5.58
C LEU A 193 10.78 -15.55 -6.80
N ARG A 194 9.72 -14.75 -6.93
CA ARG A 194 9.51 -13.90 -8.11
C ARG A 194 10.04 -12.49 -7.95
N TYR A 195 10.13 -11.98 -6.72
CA TYR A 195 10.50 -10.58 -6.45
C TYR A 195 11.71 -10.43 -5.50
N SER A 196 12.37 -11.54 -5.16
CA SER A 196 13.58 -11.55 -4.31
C SER A 196 13.37 -10.92 -2.92
N ARG A 197 12.13 -10.85 -2.43
CA ARG A 197 11.83 -10.36 -1.08
C ARG A 197 12.24 -11.40 -0.04
N ARG A 198 13.16 -11.04 0.85
CA ARG A 198 13.73 -11.97 1.85
C ARG A 198 13.37 -11.66 3.30
N LYS A 199 12.80 -10.48 3.55
CA LYS A 199 12.43 -10.02 4.89
C LYS A 199 10.93 -9.77 4.93
N PHE A 200 10.26 -10.44 5.86
CA PHE A 200 8.84 -10.30 6.15
C PHE A 200 8.69 -10.14 7.66
N LYS A 201 7.82 -9.24 8.08
CA LYS A 201 7.34 -9.16 9.46
C LYS A 201 6.06 -9.98 9.54
N LEU A 202 5.90 -10.77 10.59
CA LEU A 202 4.66 -11.52 10.83
C LEU A 202 3.89 -10.84 11.95
N LEU A 203 2.58 -10.65 11.74
CA LEU A 203 1.65 -10.21 12.75
C LEU A 203 0.60 -11.31 12.92
N ILE A 204 0.62 -11.96 14.08
CA ILE A 204 -0.35 -13.00 14.42
C ILE A 204 -1.55 -12.31 15.08
N ASN A 205 -2.72 -12.38 14.43
CA ASN A 205 -3.96 -11.78 14.90
C ASN A 205 -4.93 -12.86 15.40
N LEU A 206 -5.94 -12.50 16.19
CA LEU A 206 -6.96 -13.42 16.71
C LEU A 206 -6.37 -14.55 17.58
N VAL A 207 -5.31 -14.24 18.33
CA VAL A 207 -4.70 -15.17 19.31
C VAL A 207 -5.63 -15.28 20.53
N ARG A 208 -5.72 -16.49 21.10
CA ARG A 208 -6.48 -16.79 22.31
C ARG A 208 -5.56 -16.96 23.50
#